data_AF-A0A8X6FM55-F1
#
_entry.id   AF-A0A8X6FM55-F1
#
_cell.length_a   1.000
_cell.length_b   1.000
_cell.length_c   1.000
_cell.angle_alpha   90.00
_cell.angle_beta   90.00
_cell.angle_gamma   90.00
#
_symmetry.space_group_name_H-M   'P 1'
#
loop_
_entity.id
_entity.type
_entity.pdbx_description
1 polymer ?
#
loop_
_entity_poly.entity_id
_entity_poly.type
_entity_poly.pdbx_seq_one_letter_code
_entity_poly.pdbx_strand_id
1 'polypeptide(L)'
;MPDNSTKHIHQNKLRHYVARSNAVNVIFEEEREFGQVETPPTATEESKFYEILNKLKVDNLNSCQMKTLKQLISKFKYIFTRPAQPARVGNHYVENIDIGPYRQNIL
;
A
#
# COMPACT_ATOMS: atom_id res chain seq x y z
N MET A 1 30.46 16.36 -0.46
CA MET A 1 29.42 15.53 0.15
C MET A 1 28.71 14.82 -0.99
N PRO A 2 28.71 13.48 -1.06
CA PRO A 2 27.91 12.79 -2.06
C PRO A 2 26.44 13.11 -1.80
N ASP A 3 25.70 13.41 -2.86
CA ASP A 3 24.36 13.99 -2.89
C ASP A 3 23.24 13.03 -2.46
N ASN A 4 23.58 11.80 -2.03
CA ASN A 4 22.66 10.75 -1.57
C ASN A 4 21.49 10.45 -2.53
N SER A 5 21.54 10.96 -3.76
CA SER A 5 20.51 10.89 -4.79
C SER A 5 20.57 9.55 -5.53
N THR A 6 21.74 8.92 -5.52
CA THR A 6 22.08 7.75 -6.31
C THR A 6 22.44 6.58 -5.41
N LYS A 7 21.77 5.44 -5.60
CA LYS A 7 22.06 4.19 -4.88
C LYS A 7 22.25 3.06 -5.87
N HIS A 8 23.43 2.45 -5.87
CA HIS A 8 23.71 1.26 -6.66
C HIS A 8 23.20 0.02 -5.91
N ILE A 9 22.36 -0.78 -6.57
CA ILE A 9 21.81 -2.03 -6.02
C ILE A 9 22.13 -3.15 -7.01
N HIS A 10 22.73 -4.24 -6.51
CA HIS A 10 23.00 -5.41 -7.33
C HIS A 10 21.69 -6.11 -7.73
N GLN A 11 21.55 -6.51 -8.99
CA GLN A 11 20.31 -7.07 -9.56
C GLN A 11 19.74 -8.24 -8.73
N ASN A 12 20.61 -9.14 -8.22
CA ASN A 12 20.20 -10.25 -7.34
C ASN A 12 19.52 -9.85 -6.01
N LYS A 13 19.51 -8.56 -5.63
CA LYS A 13 18.82 -8.07 -4.43
C LYS A 13 17.40 -7.56 -4.72
N LEU A 14 16.95 -7.54 -5.98
CA LEU A 14 15.57 -7.22 -6.33
C LEU A 14 14.70 -8.47 -6.18
N ARG A 15 13.66 -8.39 -5.33
CA ARG A 15 12.70 -9.49 -5.17
C ARG A 15 11.86 -9.60 -6.44
N HIS A 16 11.87 -10.76 -7.09
CA HIS A 16 10.97 -11.03 -8.21
C HIS A 16 9.51 -10.89 -7.76
N TYR A 17 8.77 -9.99 -8.42
CA TYR A 17 7.33 -9.88 -8.27
C TYR A 17 6.68 -10.96 -9.14
N VAL A 18 6.08 -11.97 -8.51
CA VAL A 18 5.24 -12.96 -9.18
C VAL A 18 3.80 -12.50 -9.01
N ALA A 19 3.20 -12.00 -10.10
CA ALA A 19 1.78 -11.68 -10.12
C ALA A 19 0.98 -12.95 -9.84
N ARG A 20 0.12 -12.93 -8.81
CA ARG A 20 -0.83 -14.03 -8.59
C ARG A 20 -1.90 -13.92 -9.68
N SER A 21 -1.95 -14.89 -10.59
CA SER A 21 -3.02 -15.05 -11.57
C SER A 21 -4.30 -15.52 -10.87
N ASN A 22 -4.92 -14.64 -10.08
CA ASN A 22 -6.23 -14.94 -9.50
C ASN A 22 -7.30 -14.61 -10.54
N ALA A 23 -7.90 -15.67 -11.09
CA ALA A 23 -9.16 -15.76 -11.82
C ALA A 23 -9.31 -14.89 -13.08
N VAL A 24 -8.97 -15.47 -14.24
CA VAL A 24 -9.57 -15.07 -15.51
C VAL A 24 -10.97 -15.67 -15.53
N ASN A 25 -12.00 -14.88 -15.22
CA ASN A 25 -13.39 -15.28 -15.45
C ASN A 25 -13.73 -15.02 -16.92
N VAL A 26 -14.20 -16.06 -17.62
CA VAL A 26 -14.74 -15.98 -18.97
C VAL A 26 -16.17 -15.50 -18.86
N ILE A 27 -16.48 -14.31 -19.40
CA ILE A 27 -17.84 -13.79 -19.51
C ILE A 27 -18.34 -14.12 -20.91
N PHE A 28 -19.40 -14.92 -21.02
CA PHE A 28 -20.03 -15.21 -22.31
C PHE A 28 -20.98 -14.06 -22.68
N GLU A 29 -21.02 -13.68 -23.97
CA GLU A 29 -21.79 -12.51 -24.45
C GLU A 29 -23.31 -12.59 -24.19
N GLU A 30 -23.84 -13.77 -23.85
CA GLU A 30 -25.28 -14.03 -23.65
C GLU A 30 -25.70 -14.08 -22.17
N GLU A 31 -24.76 -13.99 -21.23
CA GLU A 31 -25.06 -14.10 -19.80
C GLU A 31 -25.59 -12.76 -19.26
N ARG A 32 -26.92 -12.63 -19.14
CA ARG A 32 -27.58 -11.40 -18.63
C ARG A 32 -27.94 -11.45 -17.14
N GLU A 33 -27.70 -12.57 -16.46
CA GLU A 33 -27.98 -12.75 -15.04
C GLU A 33 -26.68 -12.74 -14.22
N PHE A 34 -26.20 -11.55 -13.87
CA PHE A 34 -25.06 -11.37 -12.96
C PHE A 34 -25.42 -11.63 -11.48
N GLY A 35 -26.56 -12.25 -11.20
CA GLY A 35 -27.13 -12.35 -9.85
C GLY A 35 -27.40 -10.97 -9.22
N GLN A 36 -27.72 -10.94 -7.92
CA GLN A 36 -27.72 -9.68 -7.19
C GLN A 36 -26.28 -9.17 -7.09
N VAL A 37 -26.01 -8.03 -7.72
CA VAL A 37 -24.75 -7.31 -7.55
C VAL A 37 -24.73 -6.77 -6.13
N GLU A 38 -24.01 -7.43 -5.22
CA GLU A 38 -23.74 -6.87 -3.90
C GLU A 38 -22.89 -5.62 -4.08
N THR A 39 -23.50 -4.46 -3.87
CA THR A 39 -22.76 -3.21 -3.78
C THR A 39 -21.97 -3.23 -2.48
N PRO A 40 -20.64 -2.99 -2.50
CA PRO A 40 -19.87 -2.88 -1.27
C PRO A 40 -20.53 -1.81 -0.38
N PRO A 41 -20.73 -2.07 0.92
CA PRO A 41 -21.47 -1.17 1.79
C PRO A 41 -20.90 0.25 1.68
N THR A 42 -21.78 1.18 1.28
CA THR A 42 -21.55 2.63 1.14
C THR A 42 -21.35 3.30 2.48
N ALA A 43 -20.75 2.61 3.45
CA ALA A 43 -20.16 3.28 4.59
C ALA A 43 -19.06 4.17 4.00
N THR A 44 -19.36 5.47 3.96
CA THR A 44 -18.41 6.52 3.59
C THR A 44 -17.11 6.25 4.35
N GLU A 45 -15.96 6.40 3.70
CA GLU A 45 -14.65 6.14 4.31
C GLU A 45 -14.48 6.87 5.66
N GLU A 46 -15.17 8.00 5.80
CA GLU A 46 -15.29 8.75 7.04
C GLU A 46 -15.95 8.01 8.19
N SER A 47 -17.04 7.28 7.95
CA SER A 47 -17.75 6.51 8.98
C SER A 47 -16.87 5.36 9.50
N LYS A 48 -16.21 4.64 8.58
CA LYS A 48 -15.23 3.59 8.91
C LYS A 48 -14.06 4.14 9.73
N PHE A 49 -13.58 5.34 9.41
CA PHE A 49 -12.49 5.98 10.14
C PHE A 49 -12.83 6.19 11.63
N TYR A 50 -14.00 6.77 11.94
CA TYR A 50 -14.38 6.98 13.33
C TYR A 50 -14.70 5.68 14.07
N GLU A 51 -15.23 4.68 13.38
CA GLU A 51 -15.44 3.35 13.94
C GLU A 51 -14.10 2.73 14.38
N ILE A 52 -13.08 2.77 13.53
CA ILE A 52 -11.72 2.28 13.82
C ILE A 52 -11.08 3.10 14.95
N LEU A 53 -11.20 4.43 14.90
CA LEU A 53 -10.64 5.34 15.91
C LEU A 53 -11.23 5.06 17.31
N ASN A 54 -12.49 4.67 17.39
CA ASN A 54 -13.14 4.32 18.64
C ASN A 54 -12.81 2.93 19.15
N LYS A 55 -12.40 2.01 18.27
CA LYS A 55 -11.98 0.64 18.60
C LYS A 55 -10.48 0.50 18.89
N LEU A 56 -9.72 1.60 18.88
CA LEU A 56 -8.29 1.58 19.24
C LEU A 56 -8.09 1.04 20.66
N LYS A 57 -7.23 0.03 20.80
CA LYS A 57 -6.78 -0.47 22.10
C LYS A 57 -5.82 0.54 22.71
N VAL A 58 -6.25 1.22 23.77
CA VAL A 58 -5.50 2.32 24.42
C VAL A 58 -5.44 2.16 25.94
N ASP A 59 -5.35 0.92 26.40
CA ASP A 59 -5.46 0.53 27.82
C ASP A 59 -4.41 1.22 28.73
N ASN A 60 -3.32 1.69 28.13
CA ASN A 60 -2.21 2.36 28.83
C ASN A 60 -2.34 3.89 28.88
N LEU A 61 -3.37 4.48 28.28
CA LEU A 61 -3.55 5.93 28.20
C LEU A 61 -4.63 6.41 29.17
N ASN A 62 -4.35 7.52 29.85
CA ASN A 62 -5.39 8.21 30.62
C ASN A 62 -6.34 8.99 29.69
N SER A 63 -7.47 9.46 30.24
CA SER A 63 -8.52 10.16 29.48
C SER A 63 -8.02 11.41 28.74
N CYS A 64 -7.06 12.13 29.32
CA CYS A 64 -6.48 13.32 28.69
C CYS A 64 -5.61 12.93 27.48
N GLN A 65 -4.70 11.97 27.67
CA GLN A 65 -3.84 11.44 26.61
C GLN A 65 -4.65 10.82 25.46
N MET A 66 -5.70 10.05 25.78
CA MET A 66 -6.60 9.46 24.79
C MET A 66 -7.30 10.57 23.98
N LYS A 67 -7.80 11.62 24.64
CA LYS A 67 -8.44 12.75 23.97
C LYS A 67 -7.47 13.46 23.02
N THR A 68 -6.25 13.76 23.49
CA THR A 68 -5.20 14.39 22.68
C THR A 68 -4.85 13.52 21.47
N LEU A 69 -4.69 12.21 21.65
CA LEU A 69 -4.39 11.28 20.56
C LEU A 69 -5.52 11.24 19.52
N LYS A 70 -6.78 11.09 19.96
CA LYS A 70 -7.94 11.08 19.05
C LYS A 70 -8.07 12.39 18.28
N GLN A 71 -7.83 13.53 18.92
CA GLN A 71 -7.83 14.84 18.26
C GLN A 71 -6.72 14.95 17.22
N LEU A 72 -5.51 14.48 17.53
CA LEU A 72 -4.39 14.47 16.60
C LEU A 72 -4.68 13.60 15.37
N ILE A 73 -5.13 12.36 15.56
CA ILE A 73 -5.44 11.45 14.46
C ILE A 73 -6.58 12.02 13.60
N SER A 74 -7.61 12.61 14.23
CA SER A 74 -8.73 13.23 13.51
C SER A 74 -8.29 14.39 12.62
N LYS A 75 -7.28 15.17 13.02
CA LYS A 75 -6.69 16.25 12.19
C LYS A 75 -6.10 15.72 10.88
N PHE A 76 -5.64 14.48 10.88
CA PHE A 76 -5.03 13.80 9.73
C PHE A 76 -5.93 12.74 9.09
N LYS A 77 -7.26 12.82 9.33
CA LYS A 77 -8.26 11.87 8.78
C LYS A 77 -8.07 11.57 7.30
N TYR A 78 -7.79 12.59 6.48
CA TYR A 78 -7.61 12.46 5.04
C TYR A 78 -6.48 11.51 4.62
N ILE A 79 -5.50 11.25 5.49
CA ILE A 79 -4.40 10.30 5.25
C ILE A 79 -4.92 8.86 5.35
N PHE A 80 -5.91 8.63 6.21
CA PHE A 80 -6.45 7.30 6.52
C PHE A 80 -7.72 6.97 5.75
N THR A 81 -8.34 7.96 5.10
CA THR A 81 -9.59 7.82 4.30
C THR A 81 -9.38 8.05 2.81
N ARG A 82 -8.13 8.07 2.33
CA ARG A 82 -7.83 8.18 0.91
C ARG A 82 -7.07 6.93 0.48
N PRO A 83 -7.29 6.44 -0.75
CA PRO A 83 -6.49 5.36 -1.29
C PRO A 83 -5.02 5.76 -1.28
N ALA A 84 -4.14 4.82 -0.95
CA ALA A 84 -2.70 5.05 -0.97
C ALA A 84 -2.28 5.66 -2.31
N GLN A 85 -1.69 6.85 -2.26
CA GLN A 85 -1.19 7.55 -3.44
C GLN A 85 0.33 7.37 -3.53
N PRO A 86 0.91 7.37 -4.74
CA PRO A 86 2.34 7.49 -4.90
C PRO A 86 2.85 8.69 -4.10
N ALA A 87 3.88 8.48 -3.29
CA ALA A 87 4.55 9.59 -2.63
C ALA A 87 5.09 10.53 -3.70
N ARG A 88 4.95 11.85 -3.48
CA ARG A 88 5.62 12.87 -4.30
C ARG A 88 7.11 12.91 -3.99
N VAL A 89 7.77 11.79 -4.24
CA VAL A 89 9.22 11.72 -4.33
C VAL A 89 9.62 12.16 -5.74
N GLY A 90 10.81 12.75 -5.88
CA GLY A 90 11.31 13.15 -7.19
C GLY A 90 11.42 11.98 -8.15
N ASN A 91 11.76 12.25 -9.41
CA ASN A 91 12.01 11.18 -10.37
C ASN A 91 13.22 10.36 -9.91
N HIS A 92 13.02 9.05 -9.76
CA HIS A 92 14.09 8.11 -9.47
C HIS A 92 14.23 7.18 -10.67
N TYR A 93 15.46 6.99 -11.13
CA TYR A 93 15.78 6.08 -12.22
C TYR A 93 16.58 4.91 -11.68
N VAL A 94 16.27 3.71 -12.17
CA VAL A 94 17.10 2.53 -11.93
C VAL A 94 17.94 2.34 -13.18
N GLU A 95 19.24 2.50 -13.03
CA GLU A 95 20.20 2.18 -14.09
C GLU A 95 20.70 0.75 -13.89
N ASN A 96 20.54 -0.08 -14.93
CA ASN A 96 21.19 -1.38 -14.96
C ASN A 96 22.65 -1.15 -15.35
N ILE A 97 23.53 -1.30 -14.38
CA ILE A 97 24.97 -1.30 -14.63
C ILE A 97 25.34 -2.73 -15.01
N ASP A 98 25.85 -2.91 -16.21
CA ASP A 98 26.35 -4.20 -16.68
C ASP A 98 27.66 -4.51 -15.96
N ILE A 99 27.60 -5.39 -14.96
CA ILE A 99 28.75 -5.73 -14.10
C ILE A 99 29.50 -6.95 -14.67
N GLY A 100 29.61 -7.06 -15.99
CA GLY A 100 30.35 -8.13 -16.66
C GLY A 100 29.81 -9.55 -16.37
N PRO A 101 30.42 -10.59 -16.98
CA PRO A 101 29.93 -11.96 -16.86
C PRO A 101 30.04 -12.46 -15.42
N TYR A 102 28.89 -12.89 -14.87
CA TYR A 102 28.77 -13.63 -13.62
C TYR A 102 29.74 -14.82 -13.63
N ARG A 103 30.78 -14.82 -12.78
CA ARG A 103 31.55 -16.02 -12.51
C ARG A 103 30.68 -16.99 -11.72
N GLN A 104 30.06 -17.95 -12.41
CA GLN A 104 29.53 -19.15 -11.79
C GLN A 104 30.72 -19.98 -11.28
N ASN A 105 31.16 -19.73 -10.04
CA ASN A 105 31.99 -20.68 -9.34
C ASN A 105 31.07 -21.78 -8.79
N ILE A 106 30.79 -22.77 -9.64
CA ILE A 106 30.31 -24.09 -9.23
C ILE A 106 31.54 -24.99 -9.17
N LEU A 107 32.03 -25.26 -7.96
CA LEU A 107 32.68 -26.51 -7.56
C LEU A 107 32.29 -26.79 -6.11
#